data_AF-A0A242LAD2-F1
#
_entry.id   AF-A0A242LAD2-F1
#
_cell.length_a   1.000
_cell.length_b   1.000
_cell.length_c   1.000
_cell.angle_alpha   90.00
_cell.angle_beta   90.00
_cell.angle_gamma   90.00
#
_symmetry.space_group_name_H-M   'P 1'
#
loop_
_entity.id
_entity.type
_entity.pdbx_description
1 polymer ?
#
loop_
_entity_poly.entity_id
_entity_poly.type
_entity_poly.pdbx_seq_one_letter_code
_entity_poly.pdbx_strand_id
1 'polypeptide(L)' 'MKIEFHMLDKTSNTFRKVYFKEWDGHSPVFVSTKTTGRNYWDERQAEEDLKILAIVTSPTAKTLSIKLVP' A
#
# COMPACT_ATOMS: atom_id res chain seq x y z
N MET A 1 13.04 -1.84 -3.30
CA MET A 1 11.67 -1.75 -3.83
C MET A 1 10.67 -1.49 -2.70
N LYS A 2 9.56 -0.82 -3.01
CA LYS A 2 8.47 -0.44 -2.10
C LYS A 2 7.14 -0.72 -2.80
N ILE A 3 6.13 -1.16 -2.06
CA ILE A 3 4.77 -1.23 -2.60
C ILE A 3 4.12 0.15 -2.46
N GLU A 4 3.80 0.77 -3.60
CA GLU A 4 3.13 2.07 -3.73
C GLU A 4 1.64 1.87 -4.03
N PHE A 5 0.81 2.68 -3.37
CA PHE A 5 -0.63 2.74 -3.56
C PHE A 5 -1.03 4.12 -4.05
N HIS A 6 -1.84 4.13 -5.10
CA HIS A 6 -2.67 5.27 -5.43
C HIS A 6 -4.10 4.96 -4.99
N MET A 7 -4.64 5.81 -4.13
CA MET A 7 -5.97 5.62 -3.56
C MET A 7 -6.77 6.92 -3.59
N LEU A 8 -8.09 6.79 -3.70
CA LEU A 8 -9.04 7.86 -3.44
C LEU A 8 -9.48 7.75 -1.98
N ASP A 9 -9.17 8.76 -1.18
CA ASP A 9 -9.75 8.92 0.14
C ASP A 9 -11.18 9.46 -0.01
N LYS A 10 -12.17 8.65 0.36
CA LYS A 10 -13.59 8.99 0.22
C LYS A 10 -14.05 10.01 1.25
N THR A 11 -13.33 10.16 2.37
CA THR A 11 -13.70 11.12 3.43
C THR A 11 -13.41 12.55 3.02
N SER A 12 -12.26 12.75 2.38
CA SER A 12 -11.82 14.07 1.89
C SER A 12 -12.02 14.26 0.38
N ASN A 13 -12.43 13.21 -0.33
CA ASN A 13 -12.51 13.15 -1.79
C ASN A 13 -11.18 13.54 -2.49
N THR A 14 -10.05 13.13 -1.91
CA THR A 14 -8.71 13.47 -2.40
C THR A 14 -7.96 12.23 -2.89
N PHE A 15 -7.16 12.40 -3.94
CA PHE A 15 -6.21 11.38 -4.37
C PHE A 15 -4.98 11.41 -3.48
N ARG A 16 -4.61 10.25 -2.95
CA ARG A 16 -3.45 10.08 -2.09
C ARG A 16 -2.52 9.02 -2.65
N LYS A 17 -1.24 9.28 -2.47
CA LYS A 17 -0.17 8.33 -2.71
C LYS A 17 0.41 7.90 -1.38
N VAL A 18 0.40 6.60 -1.12
CA VAL A 18 0.93 6.03 0.12
C VAL A 18 1.77 4.79 -0.18
N TYR A 19 2.56 4.37 0.78
CA TYR A 19 3.43 3.21 0.67
C TYR A 19 3.12 2.27 1.82
N PHE A 20 3.09 0.98 1.51
CA PHE A 20 2.93 -0.04 2.55
C PHE A 20 4.16 -0.05 3.46
N LYS A 21 3.95 -0.10 4.78
CA LYS A 21 5.01 -0.11 5.80
C LYS A 21 5.14 -1.48 6.46
N GLU A 22 4.04 -2.01 6.99
CA GLU A 22 4.01 -3.26 7.72
C GLU A 22 2.55 -3.70 7.94
N TRP A 23 2.39 -4.93 8.40
CA TRP A 23 1.12 -5.43 8.93
C TRP A 23 1.06 -5.17 10.43
N ASP A 24 -0.01 -4.52 10.88
CA ASP A 24 -0.40 -4.44 12.28
C ASP A 24 -1.50 -5.47 12.52
N GLY A 25 -1.10 -6.67 12.95
CA GLY A 25 -1.96 -7.85 12.96
C GLY A 25 -2.43 -8.20 11.54
N HIS A 26 -3.74 -8.09 11.29
CA HIS A 26 -4.34 -8.33 9.97
C HIS A 26 -4.59 -7.04 9.17
N SER A 27 -4.24 -5.87 9.71
CA SER A 27 -4.49 -4.58 9.06
C SER A 27 -3.21 -4.04 8.43
N PRO A 28 -3.24 -3.62 7.16
CA PRO A 28 -2.06 -3.03 6.53
C PRO A 28 -1.86 -1.59 6.99
N VAL A 29 -0.64 -1.25 7.38
CA VAL A 29 -0.23 0.10 7.75
C VAL A 29 0.43 0.79 6.56
N PHE A 30 -0.01 2.02 6.29
CA PHE A 30 0.50 2.84 5.20
C PHE A 30 1.15 4.13 5.69
N VAL A 31 2.13 4.62 4.94
CA VAL A 31 2.82 5.89 5.18
C VAL A 31 2.82 6.76 3.92
N SER A 32 2.85 8.07 4.07
CA SER A 32 2.89 9.01 2.94
C SER A 32 4.27 9.11 2.28
N THR A 33 5.35 8.77 3.01
CA THR A 33 6.72 8.94 2.53
C THR A 33 7.30 7.62 2.05
N LYS A 34 7.93 7.62 0.86
CA LYS A 34 8.54 6.43 0.27
C LYS A 34 9.62 5.82 1.16
N THR A 35 10.46 6.66 1.77
CA THR A 35 11.62 6.23 2.56
C THR A 35 11.23 5.37 3.76
N THR A 36 10.08 5.66 4.39
CA THR A 36 9.58 4.96 5.58
C THR A 36 8.73 3.73 5.26
N GLY A 37 8.38 3.49 3.99
CA GLY A 37 7.69 2.26 3.58
C GLY A 37 8.55 1.00 3.77
N ARG A 38 7.97 -0.18 3.65
CA ARG A 38 8.71 -1.46 3.73
C ARG A 38 9.70 -1.58 2.58
N ASN A 39 10.95 -1.91 2.88
CA ASN A 39 11.93 -2.27 1.86
C ASN A 39 11.80 -3.75 1.50
N TYR A 40 11.65 -4.01 0.21
CA TYR A 40 11.76 -5.32 -0.41
C TYR A 40 13.04 -5.39 -1.23
N TRP A 41 13.81 -6.46 -1.03
CA TRP A 41 15.06 -6.71 -1.74
C TRP A 41 14.85 -7.36 -3.11
N ASP A 42 13.79 -8.17 -3.24
CA ASP A 42 13.38 -8.84 -4.47
C ASP A 42 11.85 -8.79 -4.62
N GLU A 43 11.35 -9.06 -5.83
CA GLU A 43 9.90 -9.01 -6.12
C GLU A 43 9.13 -10.15 -5.44
N ARG A 44 9.79 -11.29 -5.19
CA ARG A 44 9.17 -12.47 -4.57
C ARG A 44 8.80 -12.21 -3.12
N GLN A 45 9.63 -11.46 -2.39
CA GLN A 45 9.34 -11.00 -1.04
C GLN A 45 8.12 -10.08 -0.98
N ALA A 46 7.88 -9.30 -2.05
CA ALA A 46 6.73 -8.41 -2.12
C ALA A 46 5.46 -9.13 -2.63
N GLU A 47 5.59 -10.28 -3.29
CA GLU A 47 4.49 -10.95 -3.97
C GLU A 47 3.38 -11.39 -3.01
N GLU A 48 3.75 -11.90 -1.83
CA GLU A 48 2.79 -12.32 -0.80
C GLU A 48 1.99 -11.12 -0.27
N ASP A 49 2.70 -10.05 0.12
CA ASP A 49 2.08 -8.80 0.59
C ASP A 49 1.18 -8.20 -0.51
N LEU A 50 1.64 -8.16 -1.77
CA LEU A 50 0.87 -7.67 -2.91
C LEU A 50 -0.43 -8.44 -3.13
N LYS A 51 -0.40 -9.78 -3.04
CA LYS A 51 -1.59 -10.63 -3.22
C LYS A 51 -2.64 -10.35 -2.16
N ILE A 52 -2.24 -10.24 -0.90
CA ILE A 52 -3.15 -9.93 0.20
C ILE A 52 -3.67 -8.49 0.05
N LEU A 53 -2.79 -7.54 -0.22
CA LEU A 53 -3.16 -6.14 -0.34
C LEU A 53 -4.11 -5.85 -1.51
N ALA A 54 -4.01 -6.61 -2.61
CA ALA A 54 -4.89 -6.46 -3.77
C ALA A 54 -6.36 -6.82 -3.48
N ILE A 55 -6.62 -7.65 -2.46
CA ILE A 55 -7.98 -8.06 -2.06
C ILE A 55 -8.52 -7.29 -0.85
N VAL A 56 -7.66 -6.56 -0.13
CA VAL A 56 -8.09 -5.76 1.03
C VAL A 56 -8.98 -4.61 0.55
N THR A 57 -10.12 -4.45 1.22
CA THR A 57 -11.06 -3.35 0.97
C THR A 57 -11.11 -2.40 2.17
N SER A 58 -11.41 -1.13 1.91
CA SER A 58 -11.57 -0.12 2.94
C SER A 58 -12.91 0.60 2.81
N PRO A 59 -13.61 0.86 3.92
CA PRO A 59 -14.83 1.65 3.90
C PRO A 59 -14.53 3.11 3.49
N THR A 60 -13.40 3.65 3.95
CA THR A 60 -13.04 5.07 3.81
C THR A 60 -12.16 5.37 2.62
N ALA A 61 -11.63 4.36 1.93
CA ALA A 61 -10.78 4.57 0.77
C ALA A 61 -11.06 3.58 -0.36
N LYS A 62 -10.72 3.98 -1.58
CA LYS A 62 -10.74 3.12 -2.76
C LYS A 62 -9.35 3.05 -3.36
N THR A 63 -8.78 1.86 -3.40
CA THR A 63 -7.52 1.63 -4.13
C THR A 63 -7.78 1.78 -5.63
N LEU A 64 -6.95 2.56 -6.29
CA LEU A 64 -7.00 2.80 -7.74
C LEU A 64 -5.88 2.05 -8.46
N SER A 65 -4.71 1.98 -7.83
CA SER A 65 -3.54 1.27 -8.37
C SER A 65 -2.62 0.84 -7.24
N ILE A 66 -2.03 -0.34 -7.39
CA ILE A 66 -0.96 -0.88 -6.53
C ILE A 66 0.21 -1.22 -7.45
N LYS A 67 1.43 -0.78 -7.11
CA LYS A 67 2.63 -1.04 -7.90
C LYS A 67 3.84 -1.29 -7.01
N LEU A 68 4.72 -2.18 -7.44
CA LEU A 68 6.05 -2.28 -6.86
C LEU A 68 6.97 -1.27 -7.55
N VAL A 69 7.61 -0.39 -6.77
CA VAL A 69 8.50 0.65 -7.28
C VAL A 69 9.90 0.48 -6.69
N PRO A 70 10.99 0.76 -7.43
CA PRO A 70 12.36 0.64 -6.93
C PRO A 70 12.62 1.52 -5.70
#